data_AF-A0A833SN53-F1
#
_entry.id   AF-A0A833SN53-F1
#
_cell.length_a   1.000
_cell.length_b   1.000
_cell.length_c   1.000
_cell.angle_alpha   90.00
_cell.angle_beta   90.00
_cell.angle_gamma   90.00
#
_symmetry.space_group_name_H-M   'P 1'
#
loop_
_entity.id
_entity.type
_entity.pdbx_description
1 polymer ?
#
loop_
_entity_poly.entity_id
_entity_poly.type
_entity_poly.pdbx_seq_one_letter_code
_entity_poly.pdbx_strand_id
1 'polypeptide(L)'
;MKRLVDTVLGLLFAQVCCVRGMDVVQSPPALSLQEGASSTLRCNFSTFPDSVQWYLQNPRGRLIHLFSVPSGTKQEGRLNATTVPKERRSSLRISSSRTTDSGTYFCAAQHGAPQAPAASTRTLLGLSPSSSLSHTVGPTGHLQCLVFLTDIGISITTNAF
;
A
#
# COMPACT_ATOMS: atom_id res chain seq x y z
N MET A 1 -43.49 -7.93 8.88
CA MET A 1 -42.44 -7.92 7.82
C MET A 1 -41.51 -6.70 7.90
N LYS A 2 -41.99 -5.46 8.06
CA LYS A 2 -41.14 -4.24 8.17
C LYS A 2 -40.04 -4.32 9.26
N ARG A 3 -40.39 -4.76 10.48
CA ARG A 3 -39.43 -4.87 11.61
C ARG A 3 -38.28 -5.86 11.38
N LEU A 4 -38.52 -6.92 10.60
CA LEU A 4 -37.47 -7.88 10.23
C LEU A 4 -36.50 -7.26 9.21
N VAL A 5 -37.01 -6.46 8.28
CA VAL A 5 -36.19 -5.71 7.33
C VAL A 5 -35.33 -4.67 8.04
N ASP A 6 -35.90 -3.95 9.01
CA ASP A 6 -35.15 -2.95 9.81
C ASP A 6 -34.08 -3.60 10.69
N THR A 7 -34.37 -4.78 11.27
CA THR A 7 -33.41 -5.54 12.09
C THR A 7 -32.30 -6.13 11.22
N VAL A 8 -32.65 -6.67 10.04
CA VAL A 8 -31.67 -7.21 9.08
C VAL A 8 -30.80 -6.10 8.50
N LEU A 9 -31.37 -4.92 8.20
CA LEU A 9 -30.63 -3.75 7.75
C LEU A 9 -29.70 -3.22 8.84
N GLY A 10 -30.16 -3.15 10.09
CA GLY A 10 -29.32 -2.80 11.25
C GLY A 10 -28.19 -3.79 11.50
N LEU A 11 -28.44 -5.09 11.32
CA LEU A 11 -27.43 -6.14 11.44
C LEU A 11 -26.40 -6.07 10.29
N LEU A 12 -26.85 -5.80 9.05
CA LEU A 12 -25.98 -5.60 7.88
C LEU A 12 -25.08 -4.36 8.03
N PHE A 13 -25.57 -3.27 8.64
CA PHE A 13 -24.76 -2.09 8.95
C PHE A 13 -23.79 -2.31 10.11
N ALA A 14 -24.14 -3.12 11.11
CA ALA A 14 -23.23 -3.49 12.21
C ALA A 14 -22.10 -4.44 11.76
N GLN A 15 -22.26 -5.12 10.63
CA GLN A 15 -21.26 -5.99 9.98
C GLN A 15 -20.32 -5.21 9.04
N VAL A 16 -20.39 -3.88 9.01
CA VAL A 16 -19.25 -3.05 8.57
C VAL A 16 -18.17 -3.21 9.64
N CYS A 17 -17.54 -4.38 9.68
CA CYS A 17 -16.30 -4.60 10.39
C CYS A 17 -15.35 -3.54 9.85
N CYS A 18 -15.03 -2.57 10.70
CA CYS A 18 -13.94 -1.63 10.42
C CYS A 18 -12.68 -2.47 10.25
N VAL A 19 -12.36 -2.86 9.01
CA VAL A 19 -11.05 -3.37 8.67
C VAL A 19 -10.14 -2.17 8.89
N ARG A 20 -9.51 -2.10 10.06
CA ARG A 20 -8.51 -1.08 10.35
C ARG A 20 -7.31 -1.40 9.45
N GLY A 21 -7.30 -0.78 8.27
CA GLY A 21 -6.13 -0.75 7.40
C GLY A 21 -5.00 0.05 8.05
N MET A 22 -3.80 -0.13 7.53
CA MET A 22 -2.67 0.74 7.89
C MET A 22 -2.78 2.04 7.10
N ASP A 23 -2.94 3.16 7.79
CA ASP A 23 -2.80 4.48 7.15
C ASP A 23 -1.36 4.72 6.71
N VAL A 24 -1.20 5.24 5.49
CA VAL A 24 0.08 5.58 4.86
C VAL A 24 0.07 7.05 4.47
N VAL A 25 1.07 7.81 4.91
CA VAL A 25 1.25 9.22 4.54
C VAL A 25 2.53 9.37 3.73
N GLN A 26 2.39 9.77 2.47
CA GLN A 26 3.51 9.99 1.56
C GLN A 26 3.85 11.49 1.46
N SER A 27 5.15 11.80 1.35
CA SER A 27 5.61 13.19 1.23
C SER A 27 6.92 13.30 0.45
N PRO A 28 7.14 14.43 -0.24
CA PRO A 28 6.15 15.49 -0.57
C PRO A 28 5.10 14.98 -1.58
N PRO A 29 3.94 15.63 -1.76
CA PRO A 29 2.90 15.16 -2.69
C PRO A 29 3.32 15.25 -4.17
N ALA A 30 4.10 16.27 -4.52
CA ALA A 30 4.62 16.45 -5.87
C ALA A 30 5.96 17.20 -5.86
N LEU A 31 6.77 16.98 -6.89
CA LEU A 31 8.06 17.61 -7.11
C LEU A 31 8.33 17.84 -8.60
N SER A 32 8.97 18.97 -8.91
CA SER A 32 9.63 19.19 -10.20
C SER A 32 11.13 19.20 -9.98
N LEU A 33 11.85 18.31 -10.65
CA LEU A 33 13.29 18.15 -10.55
C LEU A 33 13.95 18.54 -11.87
N GLN A 34 15.16 19.09 -11.79
CA GLN A 34 16.05 19.17 -12.94
C GLN A 34 16.76 17.82 -13.10
N GLU A 35 17.10 17.42 -14.33
CA GLU A 35 17.97 16.27 -14.57
C GLU A 35 19.26 16.40 -13.74
N GLY A 36 19.83 15.28 -13.27
CA GLY A 36 20.98 15.28 -12.37
C GLY A 36 20.71 15.68 -10.91
N ALA A 37 19.55 16.24 -10.58
CA ALA A 37 19.19 16.56 -9.20
C ALA A 37 19.00 15.29 -8.34
N SER A 38 18.92 15.47 -7.03
CA SER A 38 18.62 14.38 -6.10
C SER A 38 17.42 14.76 -5.23
N SER A 39 16.57 13.78 -4.94
CA SER A 39 15.43 13.97 -4.04
C SER A 39 15.22 12.75 -3.14
N THR A 40 14.49 12.94 -2.05
CA THR A 40 14.10 11.87 -1.12
C THR A 40 12.61 11.90 -0.88
N LEU A 41 11.96 10.80 -1.23
CA LEU A 41 10.57 10.51 -0.97
C LEU A 41 10.44 9.84 0.40
N ARG A 42 9.33 10.09 1.10
CA ARG A 42 9.11 9.58 2.46
C ARG A 42 7.72 8.99 2.59
N CYS A 43 7.64 7.92 3.36
CA CYS A 43 6.41 7.28 3.78
C CYS A 43 6.40 7.09 5.29
N ASN A 44 5.33 7.52 5.94
CA ASN A 44 5.08 7.26 7.35
C ASN A 44 3.83 6.37 7.49
N PHE A 45 3.85 5.47 8.45
CA PHE A 45 2.81 4.49 8.68
C PHE A 45 2.17 4.70 10.06
N SER A 46 0.86 4.47 10.16
CA SER A 46 0.14 4.52 11.44
C SER A 46 0.60 3.44 12.43
N THR A 47 1.03 2.28 11.93
CA THR A 47 1.54 1.14 12.72
C THR A 47 2.87 0.61 12.17
N PHE A 48 3.46 -0.38 12.83
CA PHE A 48 4.74 -0.97 12.48
C PHE A 48 4.62 -1.85 11.22
N PRO A 49 5.32 -1.54 10.12
CA PRO A 49 5.33 -2.39 8.94
C PRO A 49 6.29 -3.58 9.13
N ASP A 50 5.92 -4.75 8.62
CA ASP A 50 6.82 -5.92 8.54
C ASP A 50 7.78 -5.78 7.36
N SER A 51 7.28 -5.23 6.25
CA SER A 51 8.09 -4.82 5.11
C SER A 51 7.46 -3.67 4.35
N VAL A 52 8.27 -2.90 3.62
CA VAL A 52 7.80 -1.83 2.75
C VAL A 52 8.21 -2.10 1.31
N GLN A 53 7.23 -1.97 0.41
CA GLN A 53 7.39 -2.06 -1.03
C GLN A 53 7.41 -0.66 -1.64
N TRP A 54 8.29 -0.41 -2.59
CA TRP A 54 8.33 0.82 -3.39
C TRP A 54 7.99 0.53 -4.85
N TYR A 55 7.15 1.37 -5.44
CA TYR A 55 6.72 1.26 -6.83
C TYR A 55 6.85 2.60 -7.56
N LEU A 56 7.05 2.52 -8.87
CA LEU A 56 6.92 3.63 -9.81
C LEU A 56 5.81 3.29 -10.81
N GLN A 57 4.79 4.13 -10.90
CA GLN A 57 3.92 4.17 -12.05
C GLN A 57 4.51 5.14 -13.08
N ASN A 58 4.95 4.60 -14.21
CA ASN A 58 5.50 5.43 -15.28
C ASN A 58 4.38 6.23 -15.99
N PRO A 59 4.73 7.20 -16.86
CA PRO A 59 3.73 8.02 -17.56
C PRO A 59 2.79 7.22 -18.48
N ARG A 60 3.12 5.96 -18.78
CA ARG A 60 2.27 5.03 -19.56
C ARG A 60 1.31 4.24 -18.67
N GLY A 61 1.24 4.53 -17.38
CA GLY A 61 0.38 3.87 -16.40
C GLY A 61 0.88 2.51 -15.91
N ARG A 62 2.04 2.02 -16.38
CA ARG A 62 2.60 0.73 -15.94
C ARG A 62 3.21 0.88 -14.55
N LEU A 63 2.74 0.06 -13.62
CA LEU A 63 3.31 -0.07 -12.28
C LEU A 63 4.56 -0.96 -12.31
N ILE A 64 5.67 -0.44 -11.81
CA ILE A 64 6.98 -1.08 -11.79
C ILE A 64 7.39 -1.22 -10.32
N HIS A 65 7.69 -2.45 -9.89
CA HIS A 65 8.26 -2.70 -8.57
C HIS A 65 9.72 -2.26 -8.55
N LEU A 66 10.11 -1.49 -7.53
CA LEU A 66 11.47 -1.02 -7.32
C LEU A 66 12.16 -1.83 -6.22
N PHE A 67 11.56 -1.85 -5.02
CA PHE A 67 12.16 -2.49 -3.86
C PHE A 67 11.15 -3.16 -2.94
N SER A 68 11.63 -4.20 -2.25
CA SER A 68 11.04 -4.81 -1.06
C SER A 68 12.06 -4.66 0.07
N VAL A 69 11.72 -3.95 1.13
CA VAL A 69 12.64 -3.62 2.23
C VAL A 69 11.97 -3.88 3.58
N PRO A 70 12.23 -5.05 4.20
CA PRO A 70 11.80 -5.35 5.57
C PRO A 70 12.35 -4.35 6.58
N SER A 71 13.67 -4.12 6.55
CA SER A 71 14.38 -3.18 7.40
C SER A 71 15.74 -2.82 6.81
N GLY A 72 16.31 -1.68 7.21
CA GLY A 72 17.62 -1.24 6.74
C GLY A 72 17.54 -0.63 5.35
N THR A 73 18.66 -0.68 4.62
CA THR A 73 18.81 0.00 3.34
C THR A 73 19.03 -0.98 2.19
N LYS A 74 18.31 -0.79 1.08
CA LYS A 74 18.51 -1.49 -0.19
C LYS A 74 18.83 -0.46 -1.27
N GLN A 75 19.86 -0.72 -2.07
CA GLN A 75 20.31 0.17 -3.13
C GLN A 75 20.40 -0.59 -4.45
N GLU A 76 19.95 0.06 -5.52
CA GLU A 76 20.13 -0.41 -6.89
C GLU A 76 20.37 0.80 -7.80
N GLY A 77 21.59 0.89 -8.34
CA GLY A 77 22.04 2.03 -9.13
C GLY A 77 21.84 3.35 -8.39
N ARG A 78 20.98 4.20 -8.95
CA ARG A 78 20.67 5.55 -8.47
C ARG A 78 19.59 5.59 -7.39
N LEU A 79 18.91 4.47 -7.15
CA LEU A 79 17.80 4.39 -6.21
C LEU A 79 18.27 3.75 -4.91
N ASN A 80 17.91 4.35 -3.78
CA ASN A 80 18.25 3.85 -2.45
C ASN A 80 17.01 3.96 -1.55
N ALA A 81 16.47 2.81 -1.12
CA ALA A 81 15.36 2.75 -0.20
C ALA A 81 15.81 2.35 1.20
N THR A 82 15.34 3.06 2.22
CA THR A 82 15.61 2.76 3.63
C THR A 82 14.31 2.59 4.40
N THR A 83 14.16 1.49 5.13
CA THR A 83 13.02 1.26 6.02
C THR A 83 13.51 1.15 7.46
N VAL A 84 12.89 1.93 8.34
CA VAL A 84 13.12 1.89 9.79
C VAL A 84 11.78 1.52 10.45
N PRO A 85 11.48 0.21 10.61
CA PRO A 85 10.17 -0.23 11.08
C PRO A 85 9.79 0.36 12.43
N LYS A 86 10.75 0.46 13.36
CA LYS A 86 10.58 1.04 14.70
C LYS A 86 10.14 2.50 14.67
N GLU A 87 10.53 3.25 13.63
CA GLU A 87 10.11 4.63 13.40
C GLU A 87 8.86 4.74 12.53
N ARG A 88 8.30 3.59 12.10
CA ARG A 88 7.16 3.50 11.18
C ARG A 88 7.39 4.35 9.93
N ARG A 89 8.61 4.31 9.40
CA ARG A 89 9.04 5.15 8.29
C ARG A 89 9.81 4.36 7.25
N SER A 90 9.60 4.73 5.99
CA SER A 90 10.46 4.37 4.87
C SER A 90 10.79 5.60 4.03
N SER A 91 11.92 5.58 3.35
CA SER A 91 12.31 6.61 2.40
C SER A 91 12.88 6.00 1.13
N LEU A 92 12.71 6.71 0.00
CA LEU A 92 13.33 6.38 -1.28
C LEU A 92 14.08 7.60 -1.78
N ARG A 93 15.41 7.51 -1.82
CA ARG A 93 16.29 8.51 -2.42
C ARG A 93 16.54 8.17 -3.88
N ILE A 94 16.35 9.17 -4.73
CA ILE A 94 16.67 9.15 -6.16
C ILE A 94 17.85 10.10 -6.34
N SER A 95 19.00 9.59 -6.75
CA SER A 95 20.16 10.40 -7.10
C SER A 95 20.30 10.58 -8.60
N SER A 96 20.87 11.71 -9.04
CA SER A 96 21.12 12.00 -10.45
C SER A 96 19.88 11.68 -11.32
N SER A 97 18.76 12.35 -11.02
CA SER A 97 17.45 12.13 -11.63
C SER A 97 17.53 12.20 -13.15
N ARG A 98 16.76 11.35 -13.84
CA ARG A 98 16.64 11.32 -15.30
C ARG A 98 15.20 11.61 -15.69
N THR A 99 15.00 12.04 -16.94
CA THR A 99 13.64 12.22 -17.49
C THR A 99 12.79 10.94 -17.39
N THR A 100 13.42 9.76 -17.48
CA THR A 100 12.80 8.44 -17.31
C THR A 100 12.32 8.15 -15.88
N ASP A 101 12.75 8.91 -14.89
CA ASP A 101 12.30 8.78 -13.50
C ASP A 101 10.99 9.55 -13.26
N SER A 102 10.50 10.30 -14.25
CA SER A 102 9.20 10.99 -14.13
C SER A 102 8.07 9.98 -14.02
N GLY A 103 7.12 10.25 -13.13
CA GLY A 103 5.99 9.37 -12.85
C GLY A 103 5.49 9.52 -11.41
N THR A 104 4.63 8.60 -10.99
CA THR A 104 4.04 8.62 -9.65
C THR A 104 4.62 7.49 -8.81
N TYR A 105 5.20 7.83 -7.68
CA TYR A 105 5.82 6.88 -6.76
C TYR A 105 4.88 6.51 -5.63
N PHE A 106 4.82 5.22 -5.32
CA PHE A 106 3.97 4.67 -4.26
C PHE A 106 4.80 3.85 -3.29
N CYS A 107 4.42 3.88 -2.01
CA CYS A 107 4.86 2.89 -1.05
C CYS A 107 3.68 2.10 -0.50
N ALA A 108 3.90 0.82 -0.26
CA ALA A 108 2.92 -0.05 0.38
C ALA A 108 3.61 -0.81 1.50
N ALA A 109 2.97 -0.90 2.66
CA ALA A 109 3.47 -1.70 3.76
C ALA A 109 2.76 -3.05 3.80
N GLN A 110 3.53 -4.09 4.05
CA GLN A 110 3.01 -5.38 4.46
C GLN A 110 2.89 -5.39 5.99
N HIS A 111 1.74 -5.83 6.48
CA HIS A 111 1.48 -6.04 7.90
C HIS A 111 0.75 -7.36 8.05
N GLY A 112 1.32 -8.29 8.82
CA GLY A 112 0.64 -9.49 9.25
C GLY A 112 -0.53 -9.11 10.13
N ALA A 113 -1.75 -9.40 9.68
CA ALA A 113 -2.90 -9.30 10.58
C ALA A 113 -2.65 -10.24 11.77
N PRO A 114 -2.92 -9.81 13.01
CA PRO A 114 -3.10 -10.76 14.09
C PRO A 114 -4.12 -11.79 13.63
N GLN A 115 -3.77 -13.09 13.66
CA GLN A 115 -4.75 -14.14 13.44
C GLN A 115 -5.90 -13.87 14.40
N ALA A 116 -7.10 -13.59 13.85
CA ALA A 116 -8.30 -13.66 14.66
C ALA A 116 -8.30 -15.06 15.30
N PRO A 117 -8.56 -15.20 16.61
CA PRO A 117 -8.67 -16.51 17.20
C PRO A 117 -9.71 -17.26 16.37
N ALA A 118 -9.30 -18.37 15.75
CA ALA A 118 -10.24 -19.22 15.06
C ALA A 118 -11.30 -19.60 16.09
N ALA A 119 -12.53 -19.12 15.90
CA ALA A 119 -13.66 -19.63 16.64
C ALA A 119 -13.69 -21.13 16.30
N SER A 120 -13.25 -21.95 17.26
CA SER A 120 -13.16 -23.39 17.13
C SER A 120 -14.58 -23.93 16.99
N THR A 121 -15.07 -23.96 15.77
CA THR A 121 -16.25 -24.75 15.44
C THR A 121 -15.70 -26.14 15.21
N ARG A 122 -15.86 -27.01 16.22
CA ARG A 122 -15.54 -28.44 16.12
C ARG A 122 -16.43 -29.04 15.01
N THR A 123 -15.93 -29.01 13.78
CA THR A 123 -16.48 -29.81 12.68
C THR A 123 -15.64 -31.08 12.60
N LEU A 124 -16.32 -32.22 12.74
CA LEU A 124 -15.75 -33.57 12.68
C LEU A 124 -14.90 -33.76 11.42
N LEU A 125 -13.80 -34.50 11.60
CA LEU A 125 -12.81 -34.86 10.59
C LEU A 125 -13.45 -35.48 9.33
N GLY A 126 -13.14 -34.92 8.17
CA GLY A 126 -13.48 -35.53 6.89
C GLY A 126 -13.01 -34.71 5.69
N LEU A 127 -11.92 -35.17 5.07
CA LEU A 127 -11.40 -34.84 3.73
C LEU A 127 -10.59 -33.54 3.58
N SER A 128 -9.32 -33.70 3.24
CA SER A 128 -8.46 -32.65 2.65
C SER A 128 -9.01 -32.18 1.31
N PRO A 129 -8.82 -30.89 0.97
CA PRO A 129 -8.21 -30.54 -0.32
C PRO A 129 -7.18 -29.40 -0.15
N SER A 130 -5.97 -29.56 -0.68
CA SER A 130 -5.54 -29.06 -2.00
C SER A 130 -5.56 -27.53 -2.13
N SER A 131 -4.35 -27.01 -2.35
CA SER A 131 -4.01 -25.62 -2.69
C SER A 131 -4.94 -24.97 -3.72
N SER A 132 -5.49 -23.79 -3.40
CA SER A 132 -5.96 -22.85 -4.41
C SER A 132 -5.82 -21.40 -3.94
N LEU A 133 -4.86 -20.71 -4.57
CA LEU A 133 -4.71 -19.26 -4.61
C LEU A 133 -6.07 -18.61 -4.93
N SER A 134 -6.63 -17.84 -4.00
CA SER A 134 -7.93 -17.18 -4.17
C SER A 134 -7.75 -15.68 -4.04
N HIS A 135 -7.41 -15.04 -5.16
CA HIS A 135 -7.70 -13.61 -5.36
C HIS A 135 -9.20 -13.43 -5.15
N THR A 136 -9.60 -12.79 -4.06
CA THR A 136 -10.99 -12.37 -3.86
C THR A 136 -11.01 -10.85 -3.88
N VAL A 137 -11.14 -10.30 -5.09
CA VAL A 137 -11.66 -8.95 -5.29
C VAL A 137 -13.16 -9.03 -4.93
N GLY A 138 -13.53 -8.50 -3.77
CA GLY A 138 -14.92 -8.37 -3.32
C GLY A 138 -15.43 -6.93 -3.53
N PRO A 139 -16.67 -6.72 -3.99
CA PRO A 139 -17.11 -5.44 -4.55
C PRO A 139 -17.79 -4.50 -3.55
N THR A 140 -17.89 -3.23 -3.97
CA THR A 140 -18.74 -2.13 -3.42
C THR A 140 -18.24 -1.37 -2.19
N GLY A 141 -17.12 -0.65 -2.38
CA GLY A 141 -16.84 0.67 -1.79
C GLY A 141 -16.51 1.71 -2.87
N HIS A 142 -17.03 1.51 -4.08
CA HIS A 142 -16.36 1.89 -5.34
C HIS A 142 -16.22 3.40 -5.60
N LEU A 143 -17.04 4.27 -4.98
CA LEU A 143 -16.94 5.72 -5.23
C LEU A 143 -16.09 6.47 -4.20
N GLN A 144 -16.19 6.13 -2.91
CA GLN A 144 -15.38 6.79 -1.87
C GLN A 144 -13.94 6.24 -1.83
N CYS A 145 -13.72 4.96 -2.15
CA CYS A 145 -12.38 4.39 -2.19
C CYS A 145 -11.55 4.88 -3.39
N LEU A 146 -12.19 5.24 -4.50
CA LEU A 146 -11.51 5.71 -5.71
C LEU A 146 -10.84 7.08 -5.47
N VAL A 147 -11.48 7.94 -4.68
CA VAL A 147 -10.99 9.30 -4.39
C VAL A 147 -9.75 9.27 -3.49
N PHE A 148 -9.58 8.25 -2.64
CA PHE A 148 -8.38 8.12 -1.79
C PHE A 148 -7.17 7.53 -2.54
N LEU A 149 -7.36 6.77 -3.61
CA LEU A 149 -6.24 6.14 -4.32
C LEU A 149 -5.46 7.11 -5.22
N THR A 150 -6.08 8.21 -5.65
CA THR A 150 -5.43 9.19 -6.53
C THR A 150 -4.47 10.13 -5.82
N ASP A 151 -4.55 10.27 -4.49
CA ASP A 151 -3.77 11.22 -3.69
C ASP A 151 -2.66 10.60 -2.81
N ILE A 152 -2.50 9.27 -2.83
CA ILE A 152 -1.47 8.62 -2.01
C ILE A 152 -0.09 8.71 -2.68
N GLY A 153 -0.03 8.85 -4.01
CA GLY A 153 1.23 8.83 -4.77
C GLY A 153 2.01 10.15 -4.76
N ILE A 154 3.35 10.05 -4.83
CA ILE A 154 4.23 11.22 -4.99
C ILE A 154 4.51 11.42 -6.46
N SER A 155 4.05 12.54 -7.03
CA SER A 155 4.27 12.85 -8.44
C SER A 155 5.62 13.53 -8.66
N ILE A 156 6.46 12.96 -9.51
CA ILE A 156 7.73 13.56 -9.93
C ILE A 156 7.70 13.88 -11.42
N THR A 157 8.07 15.11 -11.75
CA THR A 157 8.39 15.53 -13.11
C THR A 157 9.87 15.89 -13.16
N THR A 158 10.62 15.30 -14.08
CA THR A 158 12.04 15.64 -14.29
C THR A 158 12.22 16.34 -15.64
N ASN A 159 12.76 17.55 -15.62
CA ASN A 159 13.04 18.34 -16.82
C ASN A 159 14.48 18.13 -17.29
N ALA A 160 14.68 18.00 -18.61
CA ALA A 160 16.02 17.97 -19.21
C ALA A 160 16.69 19.35 -19.11
N PHE A 161 18.02 19.36 -19.16
CA PHE A 161 18.80 20.59 -19.35
C PHE A 161 18.76 21.06 -20.81
#